data_AF-A0A212APY2-F1
#
_entry.id   AF-A0A212APY2-F1
#
_cell.length_a   1.000
_cell.length_b   1.000
_cell.length_c   1.000
_cell.angle_alpha   90.00
_cell.angle_beta   90.00
_cell.angle_gamma   90.00
#
_symmetry.space_group_name_H-M   'P 1'
#
loop_
_entity.id
_entity.type
_entity.pdbx_description
1 polymer ?
#
loop_
_entity_poly.entity_id
_entity_poly.type
_entity_poly.pdbx_seq_one_letter_code
_entity_poly.pdbx_strand_id
1 'polypeptide(L)' 'MDHNKGGQQGGSKSSNPGNFANDRERASEAGRKGGESSHGSR' A
#
# COMPACT_ATOMS: atom_id res chain seq x y z
N MET A 1 -5.94 -32.95 0.70
CA MET A 1 -4.58 -32.46 0.38
C MET A 1 -4.76 -31.62 -0.87
N ASP A 2 -4.40 -30.35 -1.00
CA ASP A 2 -3.55 -29.43 -0.27
C ASP A 2 -3.90 -28.02 -0.80
N HIS A 3 -3.47 -26.99 -0.09
CA HIS A 3 -4.01 -25.65 0.00
C HIS A 3 -3.95 -24.80 -1.29
N ASN A 4 -5.10 -24.22 -1.67
CA ASN A 4 -5.17 -22.97 -2.43
C ASN A 4 -4.56 -21.83 -1.58
N LYS A 5 -3.22 -21.73 -1.57
CA LYS A 5 -2.49 -20.57 -1.05
C LYS A 5 -2.40 -19.50 -2.15
N GLY A 6 -3.55 -18.98 -2.54
CA GLY A 6 -3.64 -17.67 -3.17
C GLY A 6 -3.23 -16.60 -2.15
N GLY A 7 -1.96 -16.20 -2.17
CA GLY A 7 -1.52 -14.83 -1.91
C GLY A 7 -1.82 -14.19 -0.56
N GLN A 8 -2.10 -14.95 0.50
CA GLN A 8 -2.13 -14.37 1.84
C GLN A 8 -0.69 -14.25 2.34
N GLN A 9 -0.06 -13.12 2.03
CA GLN A 9 1.14 -12.63 2.71
C GLN A 9 0.78 -12.38 4.18
N GLY A 10 0.67 -13.48 4.93
CA GLY A 10 0.47 -13.52 6.37
C GLY A 10 1.82 -13.41 7.07
N GLY A 11 2.05 -12.25 7.67
CA GLY A 11 3.22 -11.93 8.51
C GLY A 11 3.69 -10.51 8.20
N SER A 12 3.15 -9.45 8.79
CA SER A 12 2.77 -9.30 10.18
C SER A 12 1.82 -8.10 10.32
N LYS A 13 0.68 -8.26 11.00
CA LYS A 13 -0.09 -7.15 11.62
C LYS A 13 0.70 -6.53 12.80
N SER A 14 2.03 -6.52 12.75
CA SER A 14 2.85 -5.89 13.77
C SER A 14 3.26 -4.53 13.26
N SER A 15 2.48 -3.52 13.66
CA SER A 15 3.00 -2.20 14.02
C SER A 15 4.24 -1.75 13.24
N ASN A 16 4.14 -1.62 11.92
CA ASN A 16 5.17 -0.95 11.14
C ASN A 16 4.70 0.50 10.97
N PRO A 17 5.12 1.45 11.84
CA PRO A 17 4.66 2.83 11.80
C PRO A 17 5.03 3.52 10.47
N GLY A 18 5.92 2.93 9.67
CA GLY A 18 6.31 3.43 8.36
C GLY A 18 5.49 2.91 7.18
N ASN A 19 4.49 2.04 7.38
CA ASN A 19 3.63 1.57 6.28
C ASN A 19 2.46 2.53 6.05
N PHE A 20 2.08 2.74 4.77
CA PHE A 20 0.95 3.60 4.38
C PHE A 20 -0.39 3.22 5.04
N ALA A 21 -0.58 1.96 5.42
CA ALA A 21 -1.76 1.51 6.14
C ALA A 21 -1.86 2.11 7.56
N ASN A 22 -0.74 2.51 8.16
CA ASN A 22 -0.67 3.08 9.51
C ASN A 22 -0.48 4.61 9.50
N ASP A 23 -0.03 5.20 8.39
CA ASP A 23 0.21 6.64 8.22
C ASP A 23 -0.68 7.21 7.09
N ARG A 24 -1.84 7.76 7.49
CA ARG A 24 -2.83 8.34 6.57
C ARG A 24 -2.32 9.59 5.89
N GLU A 25 -1.52 10.41 6.58
CA GLU A 25 -1.00 11.66 6.02
C GLU A 25 -0.03 11.33 4.88
N ARG A 26 0.90 10.42 5.12
CA ARG A 26 1.84 9.92 4.11
C ARG A 26 1.14 9.21 2.96
N ALA A 27 0.09 8.44 3.23
CA ALA A 27 -0.73 7.83 2.17
C ALA A 27 -1.40 8.89 1.28
N SER A 28 -1.91 9.97 1.89
CA SER A 28 -2.57 11.06 1.17
C SER A 28 -1.57 11.85 0.31
N GLU A 29 -0.39 12.15 0.86
CA GLU A 29 0.68 12.84 0.12
C GLU A 29 1.19 11.99 -1.05
N ALA A 30 1.45 10.70 -0.82
CA ALA A 30 1.89 9.79 -1.87
C ALA A 30 0.85 9.61 -2.97
N GLY A 31 -0.44 9.50 -2.60
CA GLY A 31 -1.55 9.44 -3.56
C GLY A 31 -1.67 10.69 -4.41
N ARG A 32 -1.57 11.89 -3.79
CA ARG A 32 -1.59 13.17 -4.52
C ARG A 32 -0.43 13.26 -5.51
N LYS A 33 0.81 13.02 -5.04
CA LYS A 33 2.02 13.06 -5.86
C LYS A 33 2.02 12.02 -6.99
N GLY A 34 1.53 10.81 -6.73
CA GLY A 34 1.39 9.74 -7.73
C GLY A 34 0.31 10.03 -8.77
N GLY A 35 -0.80 10.64 -8.34
CA GLY A 35 -1.84 11.18 -9.22
C GLY A 35 -1.25 12.23 -10.15
N GLU A 36 -0.56 13.24 -9.60
CA GLU A 36 0.11 14.34 -10.32
C GLU A 36 0.98 13.87 -11.49
N SER A 37 1.65 12.74 -11.32
CA SER A 37 2.50 12.14 -12.36
C SER A 37 1.72 11.47 -13.50
N SER A 38 0.43 11.18 -13.30
CA SER A 38 -0.41 10.39 -14.21
C SER A 38 -1.36 11.25 -15.07
N HIS A 39 -1.61 12.51 -14.70
CA HIS A 39 -2.53 13.37 -15.45
C HIS A 39 -1.88 14.15 -16.61
N GLY A 40 -0.56 14.06 -16.80
CA GLY A 40 0.19 14.93 -17.71
C GLY A 40 0.78 14.26 -18.96
N SER A 41 0.43 13.01 -19.27
CA SER A 41 0.97 12.29 -20.44
C SER A 41 -0.07 12.16 -21.57
N ARG A 42 -0.61 13.27 -22.04
CA ARG A 42 -1.33 13.37 -23.33
C ARG A 42 -1.11 14.73 -23.95
#